data_AF-A0A1U9LHC4-F1
#
_entry.id   AF-A0A1U9LHC4-F1
#
_cell.length_a   1.000
_cell.length_b   1.000
_cell.length_c   1.000
_cell.angle_alpha   90.00
_cell.angle_beta   90.00
_cell.angle_gamma   90.00
#
_symmetry.space_group_name_H-M   'P 1'
#
loop_
_entity.id
_entity.type
_entity.pdbx_description
1 polymer ?
#
loop_
_entity_poly.entity_id
_entity_poly.type
_entity_poly.pdbx_seq_one_letter_code
_entity_poly.pdbx_strand_id
1 'polypeptide(L)'
;MDAKIIRTEDQYHAYLKEVGDLIVRSEVLTADEQNRMEVLTVLIESYENGKCPVEPTDPIDAILFRMEERGLKRADLIPYFGTSSRVSEVLNRKRPLTVQMIRALSLGLGISADTLVGLNEVAPVKKEIDWSKFPIKEMVSRGWMDRLTSKSIGLAESVIKDYIAGSGLQIGAASFRRSLAGDATSPTTVYALYAWLARVIQKARVSKNNINAFDPSKINSGFLRELAQLSWSERGPLLAVEYLQNHGIVVVFEGHLKGTQVDGAALKDVDGTPIIALTLRYDRLDNFWFTLLHEVAHVWKHLDGDEEAFVDDLNVSSEDRREAEANRLAGEAFIPRLIWRRSDAYISPSKESINNLARELKIHPAIVAGRLRKDTGNFSVFSDMLGSGEVKNMFVSELEDAV
;
A
#
# COMPACT_ATOMS: atom_id res chain seq x y z
N MET A 1 -45.77 11.81 10.85
CA MET A 1 -44.62 12.61 11.35
C MET A 1 -43.40 12.18 10.59
N ASP A 2 -42.61 13.10 10.05
CA ASP A 2 -41.36 12.74 9.36
C ASP A 2 -40.38 12.11 10.34
N ALA A 3 -39.84 10.94 9.99
CA ALA A 3 -38.80 10.28 10.78
C ALA A 3 -37.52 11.13 10.75
N LYS A 4 -36.87 11.29 11.90
CA LYS A 4 -35.64 12.10 12.03
C LYS A 4 -34.49 11.20 12.46
N ILE A 5 -33.27 11.60 12.11
CA ILE A 5 -32.05 10.92 12.57
C ILE A 5 -32.05 10.84 14.10
N ILE A 6 -31.78 9.64 14.64
CA ILE A 6 -31.72 9.38 16.08
C ILE A 6 -30.47 10.07 16.65
N ARG A 7 -30.66 10.98 17.60
CA ARG A 7 -29.57 11.70 18.28
C ARG A 7 -29.61 11.54 19.81
N THR A 8 -30.70 11.00 20.36
CA THR A 8 -30.89 10.79 21.79
C THR A 8 -31.43 9.39 22.08
N GLU A 9 -31.17 8.88 23.28
CA GLU A 9 -31.70 7.59 23.73
C GLU A 9 -33.23 7.55 23.75
N ASP A 10 -33.88 8.66 24.09
CA ASP A 10 -35.34 8.73 24.10
C ASP A 10 -35.94 8.54 22.70
N GLN A 11 -35.27 9.05 21.65
CA GLN A 11 -35.69 8.86 20.26
C GLN A 11 -35.50 7.40 19.83
N TYR A 12 -34.40 6.79 20.25
CA TYR A 12 -34.10 5.38 20.00
C TYR A 12 -35.15 4.45 20.61
N HIS A 13 -35.46 4.61 21.90
CA HIS A 13 -36.47 3.81 22.58
C HIS A 13 -37.89 4.04 22.02
N ALA A 14 -38.19 5.28 21.61
CA ALA A 14 -39.47 5.58 20.96
C ALA A 14 -39.62 4.85 19.61
N TYR A 15 -38.57 4.84 18.78
CA TYR A 15 -38.57 4.17 17.48
C TYR A 15 -38.53 2.64 17.61
N LEU A 16 -37.77 2.10 18.56
CA LEU A 16 -37.79 0.67 18.88
C LEU A 16 -39.18 0.19 19.30
N LYS A 17 -39.85 0.97 20.15
CA LYS A 17 -41.22 0.66 20.57
C LYS A 17 -42.19 0.70 19.38
N GLU A 18 -42.08 1.72 18.52
CA GLU A 18 -42.92 1.86 17.33
C GLU A 18 -42.71 0.71 16.34
N VAL A 19 -41.46 0.30 16.08
CA VAL A 19 -41.14 -0.88 15.27
C VAL A 19 -41.69 -2.15 15.92
N GLY A 20 -41.55 -2.33 17.23
CA GLY A 20 -42.10 -3.46 17.97
C GLY A 20 -43.63 -3.57 17.82
N ASP A 21 -44.34 -2.45 17.97
CA ASP A 21 -45.79 -2.38 17.81
C ASP A 21 -46.22 -2.70 16.35
N LEU A 22 -45.42 -2.32 15.36
CA LEU A 22 -45.66 -2.64 13.94
C LEU A 22 -45.39 -4.11 13.61
N ILE A 23 -44.33 -4.71 14.16
CA ILE A 23 -43.99 -6.14 13.96
C ILE A 23 -45.13 -7.04 14.48
N VAL A 24 -45.70 -6.72 15.64
CA VAL A 24 -46.84 -7.47 16.23
C VAL A 24 -48.08 -7.41 15.32
N ARG A 25 -48.22 -6.36 14.50
CA ARG A 25 -49.35 -6.14 13.58
C ARG A 25 -49.06 -6.57 12.14
N SER A 26 -47.92 -7.24 11.88
CA SER A 26 -47.33 -7.47 10.55
C SER A 26 -48.27 -8.00 9.46
N GLU A 27 -49.35 -8.72 9.78
CA GLU A 27 -50.32 -9.24 8.81
C GLU A 27 -51.36 -8.21 8.31
N VAL A 28 -51.43 -7.00 8.92
CA VAL A 28 -52.45 -5.97 8.62
C VAL A 28 -51.83 -4.59 8.37
N LEU A 29 -50.54 -4.53 8.04
CA LEU A 29 -49.87 -3.24 7.80
C LEU A 29 -50.27 -2.64 6.45
N THR A 30 -50.60 -1.36 6.47
CA THR A 30 -50.74 -0.57 5.24
C THR A 30 -49.37 -0.31 4.60
N ALA A 31 -49.35 0.04 3.31
CA ALA A 31 -48.09 0.34 2.60
C ALA A 31 -47.29 1.48 3.26
N ASP A 32 -47.97 2.48 3.84
CA ASP A 32 -47.32 3.57 4.57
C ASP A 32 -46.71 3.10 5.88
N GLU A 33 -47.35 2.16 6.59
CA GLU A 33 -46.82 1.56 7.81
C GLU A 33 -45.61 0.65 7.52
N GLN A 34 -45.62 -0.07 6.39
CA GLN A 34 -44.48 -0.86 5.94
C GLN A 34 -43.27 0.03 5.60
N ASN A 35 -43.48 1.07 4.79
CA ASN A 35 -42.42 2.05 4.48
C ASN A 35 -41.88 2.71 5.75
N ARG A 36 -42.76 3.02 6.70
CA ARG A 36 -42.36 3.62 7.97
C ARG A 36 -41.53 2.65 8.82
N MET A 37 -41.91 1.38 8.86
CA MET A 37 -41.15 0.34 9.55
C MET A 37 -39.74 0.21 8.95
N GLU A 38 -39.62 0.13 7.61
CA GLU A 38 -38.32 0.06 6.93
C GLU A 38 -37.43 1.26 7.24
N VAL A 39 -37.98 2.48 7.16
CA VAL A 39 -37.23 3.70 7.48
C VAL A 39 -36.77 3.71 8.94
N LEU A 40 -37.63 3.31 9.89
CA LEU A 40 -37.28 3.26 11.30
C LEU A 40 -36.21 2.19 11.57
N THR A 41 -36.28 1.02 10.93
CA THR A 41 -35.26 -0.04 11.05
C THR A 41 -33.89 0.46 10.61
N VAL A 42 -33.78 1.11 9.45
CA VAL A 42 -32.49 1.67 8.97
C VAL A 42 -31.93 2.72 9.94
N LEU A 43 -32.79 3.56 10.51
CA LEU A 43 -32.37 4.58 11.49
C LEU A 43 -31.90 3.96 12.81
N ILE A 44 -32.56 2.90 13.28
CA ILE A 44 -32.19 2.13 14.47
C ILE A 44 -30.86 1.43 14.25
N GLU A 45 -30.70 0.68 13.15
CA GLU A 45 -29.45 0.00 12.79
C GLU A 45 -28.27 0.99 12.67
N SER A 46 -28.50 2.15 12.05
CA SER A 46 -27.50 3.21 11.94
C SER A 46 -27.06 3.74 13.31
N TYR A 47 -27.99 3.86 14.27
CA TYR A 47 -27.71 4.31 15.63
C TYR A 47 -27.03 3.22 16.49
N GLU A 48 -27.48 1.97 16.39
CA GLU A 48 -26.93 0.82 17.11
C GLU A 48 -25.50 0.51 16.69
N ASN A 49 -25.21 0.50 15.38
CA ASN A 49 -23.86 0.33 14.85
C ASN A 49 -22.88 1.41 15.36
N GLY A 50 -23.38 2.59 15.71
CA GLY A 50 -22.59 3.67 16.29
C GLY A 50 -22.35 3.57 17.81
N LYS A 51 -23.11 2.73 18.54
CA LYS A 51 -23.10 2.67 20.01
C LYS A 51 -22.82 1.30 20.63
N CYS A 52 -23.11 0.21 19.94
CA CYS A 52 -22.84 -1.16 20.39
C CYS A 52 -21.84 -1.83 19.44
N PRO A 53 -20.54 -1.89 19.80
CA PRO A 53 -19.60 -2.77 19.13
C PRO A 53 -20.10 -4.21 19.32
N VAL A 54 -20.32 -4.94 18.23
CA VAL A 54 -20.54 -6.39 18.29
C VAL A 54 -19.31 -7.00 18.97
N GLU A 55 -19.50 -7.64 20.13
CA GLU A 55 -18.40 -8.30 20.82
C GLU A 55 -17.73 -9.32 19.88
N PRO A 56 -16.40 -9.26 19.71
CA PRO A 56 -15.72 -10.18 18.81
C PRO A 56 -15.82 -11.60 19.34
N THR A 57 -16.39 -12.50 18.54
CA THR A 57 -16.47 -13.93 18.86
C THR A 57 -15.07 -14.55 18.76
N ASP A 58 -14.64 -15.24 19.80
CA ASP A 58 -13.39 -16.01 19.79
C ASP A 58 -13.48 -17.08 18.67
N PRO A 59 -12.48 -17.17 17.76
CA PRO A 59 -12.42 -18.19 16.72
C PRO A 59 -12.67 -19.62 17.21
N ILE A 60 -12.21 -19.94 18.43
CA ILE A 60 -12.38 -21.26 19.02
C ILE A 60 -13.84 -21.48 19.42
N ASP A 61 -14.50 -20.45 19.93
CA ASP A 61 -15.92 -20.53 20.30
C ASP A 61 -16.79 -20.65 19.04
N ALA A 62 -16.43 -19.98 17.94
CA ALA A 62 -17.09 -20.15 16.64
C ALA A 62 -16.95 -21.59 16.09
N ILE A 63 -15.77 -22.22 16.27
CA ILE A 63 -15.56 -23.62 15.90
C ILE A 63 -16.39 -24.55 16.79
N LEU A 64 -16.40 -24.34 18.11
CA LEU A 64 -17.17 -25.15 19.05
C LEU A 64 -18.67 -25.04 18.79
N PHE A 65 -19.17 -23.84 18.52
CA PHE A 65 -20.55 -23.60 18.14
C PHE A 65 -20.93 -24.36 16.86
N ARG A 66 -20.07 -24.30 15.83
CA ARG A 66 -20.30 -25.01 14.56
C ARG A 66 -20.22 -26.53 14.72
N MET A 67 -19.43 -27.03 15.66
CA MET A 67 -19.41 -28.46 16.01
C MET A 67 -20.73 -28.89 16.67
N GLU A 68 -21.27 -28.08 17.57
CA GLU A 68 -22.54 -28.35 18.24
C GLU A 68 -23.71 -28.35 17.26
N GLU A 69 -23.81 -27.32 16.40
CA GLU A 69 -24.85 -27.19 15.37
C GLU A 69 -24.89 -28.40 14.42
N ARG A 70 -23.72 -28.96 14.09
CA ARG A 70 -23.58 -30.09 13.15
C ARG A 70 -23.41 -31.44 13.83
N GLY A 71 -23.48 -31.52 15.16
CA GLY A 71 -23.28 -32.76 15.92
C GLY A 71 -21.92 -33.42 15.75
N LEU A 72 -20.87 -32.64 15.47
CA LEU A 72 -19.51 -33.13 15.18
C LEU A 72 -18.74 -33.45 16.47
N LYS A 73 -18.01 -34.56 16.47
CA LYS A 73 -17.07 -34.91 17.55
C LYS A 73 -15.69 -34.35 17.24
N ARG A 74 -14.85 -34.23 18.27
CA ARG A 74 -13.46 -33.76 18.11
C ARG A 74 -12.65 -34.61 17.11
N ALA A 75 -12.94 -35.90 17.01
CA ALA A 75 -12.29 -36.77 16.02
C ALA A 75 -12.62 -36.38 14.56
N ASP A 76 -13.79 -35.79 14.33
CA ASP A 76 -14.27 -35.40 12.99
C ASP A 76 -13.57 -34.13 12.48
N LEU A 77 -12.81 -33.46 13.35
CA LEU A 77 -11.98 -32.32 12.98
C LEU A 77 -10.57 -32.71 12.52
N ILE A 78 -10.17 -33.98 12.65
CA ILE A 78 -8.85 -34.45 12.20
C ILE A 78 -8.54 -34.07 10.75
N PRO A 79 -9.47 -34.12 9.77
CA PRO A 79 -9.21 -33.67 8.41
C PRO A 79 -8.78 -32.20 8.29
N TYR A 80 -9.21 -31.32 9.20
CA TYR A 80 -8.90 -29.89 9.17
C TYR A 80 -7.60 -29.55 9.94
N PHE A 81 -7.28 -30.31 10.99
CA PHE A 81 -6.12 -30.05 11.86
C PHE A 81 -4.96 -31.06 11.67
N GLY A 82 -5.17 -32.11 10.89
CA GLY A 82 -4.23 -33.18 10.57
C GLY A 82 -4.14 -34.30 11.61
N THR A 83 -4.10 -33.99 12.91
CA THR A 83 -3.96 -35.01 13.98
C THR A 83 -4.88 -34.73 15.16
N SER A 84 -5.31 -35.78 15.87
CA SER A 84 -6.15 -35.67 17.08
C SER A 84 -5.48 -34.83 18.18
N SER A 85 -4.15 -34.93 18.31
CA SER A 85 -3.35 -34.09 19.22
C SER A 85 -3.50 -32.60 18.88
N ARG A 86 -3.38 -32.23 17.60
CA ARG A 86 -3.53 -30.84 17.14
C ARG A 86 -4.95 -30.31 17.31
N VAL A 87 -5.97 -31.14 17.09
CA VAL A 87 -7.38 -30.75 17.40
C VAL A 87 -7.50 -30.37 18.87
N SER A 88 -6.99 -31.20 19.79
CA SER A 88 -7.07 -30.94 21.22
C SER A 88 -6.25 -29.72 21.64
N GLU A 89 -5.04 -29.54 21.10
CA GLU A 89 -4.21 -28.38 21.40
C GLU A 89 -4.87 -27.07 20.98
N VAL A 90 -5.49 -27.02 19.79
CA VAL A 90 -6.11 -25.80 19.27
C VAL A 90 -7.46 -25.51 19.96
N LEU A 91 -8.33 -26.50 20.13
CA LEU A 91 -9.61 -26.30 20.84
C LEU A 91 -9.43 -25.90 22.31
N ASN A 92 -8.30 -26.24 22.92
CA ASN A 92 -7.95 -25.81 24.28
C ASN A 92 -7.09 -24.54 24.31
N ARG A 93 -6.99 -23.79 23.19
CA ARG A 93 -6.22 -22.53 23.06
C ARG A 93 -4.73 -22.64 23.39
N LYS A 94 -4.17 -23.86 23.39
CA LYS A 94 -2.73 -24.09 23.61
C LYS A 94 -1.89 -23.79 22.36
N ARG A 95 -2.52 -23.79 21.19
CA ARG A 95 -1.91 -23.39 19.91
C ARG A 95 -2.87 -22.55 19.09
N PRO A 96 -2.38 -21.50 18.41
CA PRO A 96 -3.21 -20.69 17.51
C PRO A 96 -3.57 -21.46 16.23
N LEU A 97 -4.62 -21.01 15.57
CA LEU A 97 -4.99 -21.47 14.23
C LEU A 97 -3.92 -21.04 13.21
N THR A 98 -3.57 -21.94 12.29
CA THR A 98 -2.69 -21.62 11.15
C THR A 98 -3.52 -21.22 9.94
N VAL A 99 -2.94 -20.46 8.99
CA VAL A 99 -3.63 -20.06 7.75
C VAL A 99 -4.18 -21.28 6.98
N GLN A 100 -3.44 -22.39 6.96
CA GLN A 100 -3.90 -23.63 6.33
C GLN A 100 -5.12 -24.22 7.05
N MET A 101 -5.14 -24.20 8.39
CA MET A 101 -6.29 -24.63 9.19
C MET A 101 -7.49 -23.72 8.98
N ILE A 102 -7.28 -22.40 8.95
CA ILE A 102 -8.35 -21.41 8.70
C ILE A 102 -9.01 -21.68 7.34
N ARG A 103 -8.22 -21.89 6.28
CA ARG A 103 -8.73 -22.23 4.95
C ARG A 103 -9.49 -23.57 4.96
N ALA A 104 -8.94 -24.59 5.62
CA ALA A 104 -9.58 -25.91 5.71
C ALA A 104 -10.91 -25.86 6.47
N LEU A 105 -10.97 -25.13 7.58
CA LEU A 105 -12.18 -24.94 8.39
C LEU A 105 -13.20 -24.06 7.67
N SER A 106 -12.76 -23.03 6.95
CA SER A 106 -13.65 -22.18 6.18
C SER A 106 -14.33 -22.96 5.06
N LEU A 107 -13.56 -23.74 4.28
CA LEU A 107 -14.11 -24.58 3.22
C LEU A 107 -14.94 -25.76 3.74
N GLY A 108 -14.50 -26.39 4.83
CA GLY A 108 -15.13 -27.62 5.35
C GLY A 108 -16.32 -27.38 6.28
N LEU A 109 -16.20 -26.42 7.19
CA LEU A 109 -17.25 -26.11 8.18
C LEU A 109 -18.06 -24.87 7.79
N GLY A 110 -17.70 -24.16 6.72
CA GLY A 110 -18.42 -22.97 6.27
C GLY A 110 -18.40 -21.85 7.31
N ILE A 111 -17.32 -21.73 8.07
CA ILE A 111 -17.11 -20.62 9.02
C ILE A 111 -16.37 -19.52 8.24
N SER A 112 -16.79 -18.26 8.39
CA SER A 112 -16.09 -17.16 7.72
C SER A 112 -14.63 -17.13 8.14
N ALA A 113 -13.74 -16.90 7.17
CA ALA A 113 -12.32 -16.73 7.44
C ALA A 113 -12.10 -15.58 8.45
N ASP A 114 -12.89 -14.51 8.39
CA ASP A 114 -12.79 -13.38 9.31
C ASP A 114 -13.07 -13.79 10.76
N THR A 115 -14.11 -14.62 10.97
CA THR A 115 -14.44 -15.20 12.27
C THR A 115 -13.34 -16.15 12.78
N LEU A 116 -12.69 -16.91 11.89
CA LEU A 116 -11.62 -17.84 12.25
C LEU A 116 -10.25 -17.19 12.45
N VAL A 117 -10.02 -16.05 11.82
CA VAL A 117 -8.84 -15.21 12.05
C VAL A 117 -8.95 -14.61 13.45
N GLY A 118 -10.17 -14.18 13.82
CA GLY A 118 -10.43 -13.48 15.06
C GLY A 118 -9.73 -12.13 15.09
N LEU A 119 -10.30 -11.16 15.80
CA LEU A 119 -9.52 -10.01 16.23
C LEU A 119 -8.61 -10.45 17.39
N ASN A 120 -7.71 -11.42 17.15
CA ASN A 120 -6.45 -11.36 17.87
C ASN A 120 -5.88 -10.01 17.47
N GLU A 121 -6.10 -9.02 18.32
CA GLU A 121 -5.11 -8.00 18.58
C GLU A 121 -3.81 -8.79 18.70
N VAL A 122 -3.07 -8.86 17.60
CA VAL A 122 -1.64 -9.02 17.67
C VAL A 122 -1.23 -7.73 18.36
N ALA A 123 -1.35 -7.71 19.70
CA ALA A 123 -0.73 -6.71 20.54
C ALA A 123 0.65 -6.56 19.92
N PRO A 124 0.99 -5.36 19.39
CA PRO A 124 2.10 -5.22 18.49
C PRO A 124 3.28 -5.78 19.23
N VAL A 125 3.71 -6.98 18.83
CA VAL A 125 4.95 -7.53 19.33
C VAL A 125 5.92 -6.45 18.92
N LYS A 126 6.45 -5.71 19.89
CA LYS A 126 7.64 -4.89 19.68
C LYS A 126 8.66 -5.91 19.19
N LYS A 127 8.69 -6.13 17.87
CA LYS A 127 9.69 -6.94 17.21
C LYS A 127 10.95 -6.15 17.47
N GLU A 128 11.67 -6.59 18.49
CA GLU A 128 12.92 -5.99 18.90
C GLU A 128 13.79 -5.93 17.65
N ILE A 129 14.24 -4.73 17.29
CA ILE A 129 14.99 -4.51 16.06
C ILE A 129 16.30 -5.26 16.20
N ASP A 130 16.54 -6.21 15.31
CA ASP A 130 17.81 -6.91 15.21
C ASP A 130 18.81 -6.06 14.43
N TRP A 131 19.49 -5.18 15.16
CA TRP A 131 20.49 -4.24 14.61
C TRP A 131 21.65 -4.95 13.89
N SER A 132 21.91 -6.21 14.23
CA SER A 132 22.98 -7.01 13.61
C SER A 132 22.71 -7.36 12.14
N LYS A 133 21.45 -7.30 11.69
CA LYS A 133 21.04 -7.68 10.33
C LYS A 133 21.07 -6.52 9.31
N PHE A 134 21.42 -5.32 9.75
CA PHE A 134 21.61 -4.18 8.85
C PHE A 134 22.85 -4.38 7.95
N PRO A 135 22.83 -3.88 6.69
CA PRO A 135 23.92 -4.06 5.73
C PRO A 135 25.09 -3.08 5.98
N ILE A 136 25.66 -3.08 7.19
CA ILE A 136 26.67 -2.11 7.65
C ILE A 136 27.86 -2.00 6.69
N LYS A 137 28.37 -3.13 6.22
CA LYS A 137 29.52 -3.17 5.30
C LYS A 137 29.25 -2.39 4.02
N GLU A 138 28.05 -2.53 3.47
CA GLU A 138 27.65 -1.82 2.25
C GLU A 138 27.43 -0.34 2.53
N MET A 139 26.76 0.01 3.63
CA MET A 139 26.54 1.40 4.05
C MET A 139 27.87 2.17 4.23
N VAL A 140 28.87 1.55 4.89
CA VAL A 140 30.21 2.14 5.04
C VAL A 140 30.94 2.24 3.71
N SER A 141 30.82 1.23 2.83
CA SER A 141 31.46 1.27 1.51
C SER A 141 30.92 2.37 0.58
N ARG A 142 29.68 2.82 0.83
CA ARG A 142 28.99 3.91 0.11
C ARG A 142 29.12 5.26 0.82
N GLY A 143 29.95 5.36 1.85
CA GLY A 143 30.15 6.62 2.58
C GLY A 143 28.95 7.10 3.39
N TRP A 144 27.95 6.25 3.67
CA TRP A 144 26.78 6.66 4.47
C TRP A 144 27.11 6.85 5.95
N MET A 145 28.18 6.22 6.42
CA MET A 145 28.67 6.26 7.80
C MET A 145 30.19 6.23 7.81
N ASP A 146 30.79 6.82 8.84
CA ASP A 146 32.24 6.78 9.04
C ASP A 146 32.77 5.36 9.18
N ARG A 147 34.04 5.16 8.79
CA ARG A 147 34.72 3.88 8.96
C ARG A 147 34.83 3.54 10.45
N LEU A 148 34.11 2.49 10.85
CA LEU A 148 34.21 1.94 12.20
C LEU A 148 35.63 1.41 12.44
N THR A 149 36.36 2.04 13.36
CA THR A 149 37.76 1.72 13.68
C THR A 149 37.94 0.54 14.63
N SER A 150 36.87 -0.13 15.09
CA SER A 150 36.98 -1.24 16.07
C SER A 150 36.15 -2.48 15.71
N LYS A 151 36.71 -3.66 16.05
CA LYS A 151 36.13 -5.00 15.84
C LYS A 151 34.98 -5.35 16.80
N SER A 152 34.39 -4.39 17.53
CA SER A 152 33.34 -4.68 18.51
C SER A 152 31.94 -4.55 17.89
N ILE A 153 31.17 -5.64 17.96
CA ILE A 153 29.78 -5.71 17.46
C ILE A 153 28.89 -4.63 18.12
N GLY A 154 29.12 -4.32 19.41
CA GLY A 154 28.36 -3.31 20.15
C GLY A 154 28.53 -1.87 19.64
N LEU A 155 29.70 -1.50 19.11
CA LEU A 155 29.91 -0.16 18.52
C LEU A 155 29.17 -0.02 17.19
N ALA A 156 29.09 -1.12 16.43
CA ALA A 156 28.39 -1.13 15.15
C ALA A 156 26.88 -0.93 15.35
N GLU A 157 26.29 -1.55 16.38
CA GLU A 157 24.87 -1.38 16.71
C GLU A 157 24.53 0.04 17.18
N SER A 158 25.35 0.67 18.03
CA SER A 158 25.09 2.04 18.48
C SER A 158 25.14 3.03 17.32
N VAL A 159 26.10 2.88 16.40
CA VAL A 159 26.21 3.75 15.23
C VAL A 159 25.01 3.60 14.29
N ILE A 160 24.49 2.38 14.08
CA ILE A 160 23.25 2.21 13.29
C ILE A 160 22.06 2.83 14.01
N LYS A 161 21.94 2.66 15.33
CA LYS A 161 20.87 3.27 16.12
C LYS A 161 20.87 4.78 15.96
N ASP A 162 22.03 5.41 16.09
CA ASP A 162 22.20 6.85 15.93
C ASP A 162 21.90 7.29 14.49
N TYR A 163 22.35 6.53 13.49
CA TYR A 163 22.08 6.78 12.07
C TYR A 163 20.57 6.76 11.76
N ILE A 164 19.86 5.73 12.25
CA ILE A 164 18.41 5.62 12.10
C ILE A 164 17.69 6.72 12.89
N ALA A 165 18.07 6.94 14.15
CA ALA A 165 17.46 7.96 15.00
C ALA A 165 17.62 9.37 14.40
N GLY A 166 18.78 9.67 13.80
CA GLY A 166 19.04 10.94 13.12
C GLY A 166 18.14 11.19 11.91
N SER A 167 17.59 10.13 11.29
CA SER A 167 16.60 10.26 10.23
C SER A 167 15.17 10.50 10.76
N GLY A 168 14.92 10.39 12.07
CA GLY A 168 13.56 10.47 12.64
C GLY A 168 12.67 9.30 12.25
N LEU A 169 13.23 8.25 11.63
CA LEU A 169 12.54 7.06 11.18
C LEU A 169 12.05 6.25 12.39
N GLN A 170 10.74 6.18 12.59
CA GLN A 170 10.14 5.32 13.62
C GLN A 170 10.08 3.88 13.12
N ILE A 171 11.11 3.10 13.44
CA ILE A 171 11.15 1.67 13.16
C ILE A 171 10.33 0.95 14.24
N GLY A 172 9.04 0.74 13.99
CA GLY A 172 8.18 -0.04 14.88
C GLY A 172 6.78 0.56 15.00
N ALA A 173 5.78 -0.23 14.60
CA ALA A 173 4.34 0.06 14.64
C ALA A 173 3.92 1.33 13.87
N ALA A 174 3.36 1.11 12.68
CA ALA A 174 2.47 2.01 11.93
C ALA A 174 3.01 2.95 10.83
N SER A 175 4.31 3.16 10.60
CA SER A 175 4.77 4.13 9.55
C SER A 175 5.52 3.58 8.32
N PHE A 176 5.57 2.26 8.10
CA PHE A 176 6.00 1.69 6.81
C PHE A 176 5.06 0.58 6.36
N ARG A 177 3.79 0.96 6.11
CA ARG A 177 2.77 0.12 5.43
C ARG A 177 2.96 0.20 3.92
N ARG A 178 4.16 -0.16 3.47
CA ARG A 178 4.39 -0.44 2.05
C ARG A 178 4.47 -1.95 1.91
N SER A 179 3.61 -2.49 1.05
CA SER A 179 3.90 -3.74 0.37
C SER A 179 5.14 -3.53 -0.50
N LEU A 180 6.31 -3.76 0.09
CA LEU A 180 7.50 -4.15 -0.67
C LEU A 180 7.45 -5.67 -0.96
N ALA A 181 6.25 -6.25 -0.93
CA ALA A 181 6.02 -7.68 -0.93
C ALA A 181 5.51 -8.13 -2.31
N GLY A 182 6.44 -8.61 -3.13
CA GLY A 182 6.25 -9.95 -3.68
C GLY A 182 6.96 -10.93 -2.74
N ASP A 183 6.25 -11.92 -2.22
CA ASP A 183 6.72 -13.14 -1.53
C ASP A 183 7.99 -13.12 -0.65
N ALA A 184 7.85 -13.56 0.60
CA ALA A 184 8.94 -14.05 1.47
C ALA A 184 10.17 -13.12 1.58
N THR A 185 9.96 -11.83 1.84
CA THR A 185 11.05 -10.89 2.11
C THR A 185 11.84 -11.32 3.34
N SER A 186 13.11 -11.69 3.15
CA SER A 186 14.01 -12.07 4.24
C SER A 186 14.15 -10.93 5.27
N PRO A 187 14.35 -11.23 6.57
CA PRO A 187 14.60 -10.18 7.58
C PRO A 187 15.72 -9.21 7.17
N THR A 188 16.79 -9.72 6.54
CA THR A 188 17.90 -8.92 6.03
C THR A 188 17.49 -7.92 4.95
N THR A 189 16.56 -8.29 4.07
CA THR A 189 16.02 -7.37 3.05
C THR A 189 15.23 -6.24 3.72
N VAL A 190 14.47 -6.53 4.77
CA VAL A 190 13.72 -5.51 5.53
C VAL A 190 14.66 -4.49 6.18
N TYR A 191 15.73 -4.94 6.85
CA TYR A 191 16.69 -4.01 7.46
C TYR A 191 17.50 -3.20 6.44
N ALA A 192 17.81 -3.78 5.27
CA ALA A 192 18.39 -3.02 4.17
C ALA A 192 17.44 -1.94 3.64
N LEU A 193 16.14 -2.22 3.56
CA LEU A 193 15.14 -1.20 3.19
C LEU A 193 15.07 -0.07 4.23
N TYR A 194 15.11 -0.37 5.52
CA TYR A 194 15.17 0.67 6.57
C TYR A 194 16.43 1.53 6.47
N ALA A 195 17.59 0.92 6.24
CA ALA A 195 18.84 1.66 6.04
C ALA A 195 18.75 2.60 4.83
N TRP A 196 18.19 2.11 3.72
CA TRP A 196 18.00 2.89 2.50
C TRP A 196 17.00 4.04 2.69
N LEU A 197 15.87 3.80 3.37
CA LEU A 197 14.89 4.84 3.69
C LEU A 197 15.47 5.93 4.60
N ALA A 198 16.27 5.55 5.60
CA ALA A 198 16.96 6.52 6.45
C ALA A 198 17.92 7.38 5.63
N ARG A 199 18.68 6.79 4.69
CA ARG A 199 19.54 7.56 3.77
C ARG A 199 18.75 8.54 2.93
N VAL A 200 17.63 8.09 2.37
CA VAL A 200 16.71 8.92 1.57
C VAL A 200 16.23 10.13 2.35
N ILE A 201 15.78 9.95 3.60
CA ILE A 201 15.32 11.06 4.45
C ILE A 201 16.46 12.04 4.73
N GLN A 202 17.66 11.54 5.06
CA GLN A 202 18.83 12.38 5.29
C GLN A 202 19.18 13.22 4.06
N LYS A 203 19.24 12.61 2.85
CA LYS A 203 19.48 13.34 1.60
C LYS A 203 18.37 14.35 1.32
N ALA A 204 17.11 13.97 1.52
CA ALA A 204 15.98 14.87 1.31
C ALA A 204 16.09 16.14 2.17
N ARG A 205 16.45 16.01 3.44
CA ARG A 205 16.60 17.14 4.37
C ARG A 205 17.70 18.11 3.98
N VAL A 206 18.77 17.63 3.33
CA VAL A 206 19.81 18.52 2.77
C VAL A 206 19.25 19.31 1.58
N SER A 207 18.42 18.69 0.76
CA SER A 207 17.82 19.29 -0.44
C SER A 207 16.60 20.19 -0.16
N LYS A 208 16.08 20.22 1.08
CA LYS A 208 14.87 20.98 1.45
C LYS A 208 15.00 22.50 1.32
N ASN A 209 16.21 23.05 1.32
CA ASN A 209 16.40 24.50 1.29
C ASN A 209 15.94 25.17 -0.02
N ASN A 210 15.67 24.39 -1.07
CA ASN A 210 15.37 24.88 -2.41
C ASN A 210 13.96 24.49 -2.90
N ILE A 211 13.00 24.23 -2.00
CA ILE A 211 11.63 23.85 -2.40
C ILE A 211 10.57 24.83 -1.89
N ASN A 212 9.43 24.88 -2.58
CA ASN A 212 8.27 25.65 -2.15
C ASN A 212 7.48 24.93 -1.04
N ALA A 213 6.52 25.62 -0.43
CA ALA A 213 5.60 24.99 0.50
C ALA A 213 4.70 23.98 -0.23
N PHE A 214 4.53 22.81 0.37
CA PHE A 214 3.68 21.76 -0.17
C PHE A 214 2.19 22.10 0.00
N ASP A 215 1.42 22.01 -1.08
CA ASP A 215 -0.04 22.14 -1.08
C ASP A 215 -0.68 20.89 -1.70
N PRO A 216 -1.24 19.96 -0.89
CA PRO A 216 -1.81 18.71 -1.40
C PRO A 216 -3.02 18.93 -2.32
N SER A 217 -3.71 20.08 -2.23
CA SER A 217 -4.86 20.39 -3.09
C SER A 217 -4.47 20.62 -4.56
N LYS A 218 -3.18 20.89 -4.82
CA LYS A 218 -2.65 21.07 -6.18
C LYS A 218 -2.49 19.76 -6.94
N ILE A 219 -2.36 18.63 -6.24
CA ILE A 219 -2.21 17.34 -6.91
C ILE A 219 -3.58 16.81 -7.32
N ASN A 220 -3.73 16.54 -8.61
CA ASN A 220 -4.92 15.96 -9.22
C ASN A 220 -4.54 15.22 -10.52
N SER A 221 -5.53 14.69 -11.24
CA SER A 221 -5.28 14.00 -12.51
C SER A 221 -4.68 14.90 -13.59
N GLY A 222 -4.98 16.20 -13.58
CA GLY A 222 -4.35 17.20 -14.46
C GLY A 222 -2.87 17.38 -14.15
N PHE A 223 -2.52 17.52 -12.87
CA PHE A 223 -1.13 17.59 -12.40
C PHE A 223 -0.30 16.39 -12.88
N LEU A 224 -0.82 15.17 -12.69
CA LEU A 224 -0.15 13.94 -13.16
C LEU A 224 0.04 13.93 -14.68
N ARG A 225 -0.94 14.43 -15.44
CA ARG A 225 -0.85 14.52 -16.91
C ARG A 225 0.18 15.57 -17.35
N GLU A 226 0.20 16.73 -16.72
CA GLU A 226 1.21 17.76 -16.99
C GLU A 226 2.61 17.23 -16.72
N LEU A 227 2.82 16.58 -15.57
CA LEU A 227 4.07 15.93 -15.22
C LEU A 227 4.45 14.86 -16.26
N ALA A 228 3.50 14.02 -16.69
CA ALA A 228 3.72 13.03 -17.74
C ALA A 228 4.17 13.66 -19.06
N GLN A 229 3.62 14.81 -19.44
CA GLN A 229 3.93 15.51 -20.69
C GLN A 229 5.30 16.17 -20.70
N LEU A 230 5.91 16.43 -19.54
CA LEU A 230 7.31 16.86 -19.46
C LEU A 230 8.27 15.83 -20.10
N SER A 231 7.84 14.57 -20.20
CA SER A 231 8.60 13.51 -20.89
C SER A 231 8.81 13.76 -22.38
N TRP A 232 8.04 14.65 -23.01
CA TRP A 232 8.26 15.03 -24.40
C TRP A 232 9.62 15.71 -24.63
N SER A 233 10.16 16.38 -23.61
CA SER A 233 11.45 17.06 -23.68
C SER A 233 12.61 16.09 -23.50
N GLU A 234 13.72 16.30 -24.23
CA GLU A 234 14.99 15.59 -23.98
C GLU A 234 15.53 15.84 -22.56
N ARG A 235 15.21 17.01 -21.97
CA ARG A 235 15.53 17.35 -20.57
C ARG A 235 14.40 16.96 -19.61
N GLY A 236 13.45 16.14 -20.05
CA GLY A 236 12.22 15.82 -19.33
C GLY A 236 12.43 15.38 -17.88
N PRO A 237 13.34 14.43 -17.57
CA PRO A 237 13.63 14.04 -16.19
C PRO A 237 14.02 15.20 -15.28
N LEU A 238 14.89 16.11 -15.76
CA LEU A 238 15.30 17.30 -15.01
C LEU A 238 14.09 18.23 -14.74
N LEU A 239 13.30 18.50 -15.78
CA LEU A 239 12.11 19.34 -15.70
C LEU A 239 11.06 18.76 -14.74
N ALA A 240 10.93 17.43 -14.69
CA ALA A 240 10.01 16.77 -13.77
C ALA A 240 10.44 16.93 -12.30
N VAL A 241 11.74 16.82 -12.01
CA VAL A 241 12.28 17.08 -10.67
C VAL A 241 12.03 18.53 -10.27
N GLU A 242 12.37 19.48 -11.15
CA GLU A 242 12.14 20.91 -10.92
C GLU A 242 10.64 21.22 -10.71
N TYR A 243 9.76 20.63 -11.53
CA TYR A 243 8.32 20.78 -11.41
C TYR A 243 7.82 20.29 -10.05
N LEU A 244 8.27 19.12 -9.59
CA LEU A 244 7.88 18.57 -8.29
C LEU A 244 8.42 19.41 -7.11
N GLN A 245 9.66 19.88 -7.20
CA GLN A 245 10.28 20.77 -6.21
C GLN A 245 9.53 22.10 -6.09
N ASN A 246 9.11 22.67 -7.22
CA ASN A 246 8.27 23.88 -7.26
C ASN A 246 6.88 23.67 -6.63
N HIS A 247 6.43 22.43 -6.46
CA HIS A 247 5.20 22.08 -5.75
C HIS A 247 5.45 21.57 -4.32
N GLY A 248 6.68 21.72 -3.81
CA GLY A 248 7.03 21.34 -2.44
C GLY A 248 7.26 19.84 -2.23
N ILE A 249 7.53 19.09 -3.30
CA ILE A 249 7.88 17.67 -3.24
C ILE A 249 9.38 17.51 -3.46
N VAL A 250 10.09 16.95 -2.47
CA VAL A 250 11.52 16.67 -2.59
C VAL A 250 11.72 15.39 -3.38
N VAL A 251 12.53 15.43 -4.44
CA VAL A 251 12.94 14.22 -5.17
C VAL A 251 14.38 13.88 -4.83
N VAL A 252 14.64 12.62 -4.47
CA VAL A 252 15.95 12.09 -4.08
C VAL A 252 16.31 10.89 -4.95
N PHE A 253 17.55 10.85 -5.41
CA PHE A 253 18.12 9.67 -6.06
C PHE A 253 19.05 8.95 -5.08
N GLU A 254 18.78 7.67 -4.82
CA GLU A 254 19.65 6.82 -3.99
C GLU A 254 19.58 5.38 -4.47
N GLY A 255 20.71 4.82 -4.89
CA GLY A 255 20.78 3.47 -5.42
C GLY A 255 20.31 2.42 -4.39
N HIS A 256 19.57 1.42 -4.85
CA HIS A 256 19.09 0.35 -3.98
C HIS A 256 20.26 -0.38 -3.28
N LEU A 257 20.04 -0.92 -2.09
CA LEU A 257 21.01 -1.79 -1.40
C LEU A 257 20.91 -3.23 -1.93
N LYS A 258 21.97 -4.01 -1.74
CA LYS A 258 21.97 -5.40 -2.21
C LYS A 258 20.81 -6.19 -1.58
N GLY A 259 20.05 -6.87 -2.42
CA GLY A 259 18.90 -7.67 -1.99
C GLY A 259 17.62 -6.86 -1.77
N THR A 260 17.66 -5.53 -1.87
CA THR A 260 16.44 -4.73 -1.99
C THR A 260 16.04 -4.66 -3.46
N GLN A 261 14.80 -5.04 -3.76
CA GLN A 261 14.24 -5.02 -5.12
C GLN A 261 13.40 -3.75 -5.36
N VAL A 262 13.78 -2.64 -4.73
CA VAL A 262 13.01 -1.39 -4.75
C VAL A 262 13.40 -0.53 -5.95
N ASP A 263 12.39 0.04 -6.63
CA ASP A 263 12.58 0.96 -7.77
C ASP A 263 12.40 2.43 -7.39
N GLY A 264 11.52 2.73 -6.44
CA GLY A 264 11.29 4.06 -5.87
C GLY A 264 10.54 3.98 -4.55
N ALA A 265 10.28 5.10 -3.88
CA ALA A 265 9.41 5.16 -2.70
C ALA A 265 8.84 6.57 -2.48
N ALA A 266 7.58 6.68 -2.10
CA ALA A 266 6.96 7.87 -1.55
C ALA A 266 6.90 7.82 -0.02
N LEU A 267 7.33 8.88 0.64
CA LEU A 267 7.33 9.03 2.10
C LEU A 267 7.02 10.49 2.49
N LYS A 268 6.67 10.69 3.75
CA LYS A 268 6.43 12.01 4.35
C LYS A 268 7.43 12.21 5.48
N ASP A 269 8.16 13.32 5.46
CA ASP A 269 9.07 13.66 6.57
C ASP A 269 8.27 14.16 7.78
N VAL A 270 8.93 14.29 8.92
CA VAL A 270 8.35 14.70 10.20
C VAL A 270 7.67 16.08 10.17
N ASP A 271 8.10 16.97 9.28
CA ASP A 271 7.51 18.30 9.06
C ASP A 271 6.36 18.30 8.05
N GLY A 272 6.00 17.13 7.53
CA GLY A 272 4.95 16.95 6.55
C GLY A 272 5.39 17.08 5.09
N THR A 273 6.66 17.37 4.82
CA THR A 273 7.18 17.48 3.46
C THR A 273 7.14 16.10 2.76
N PRO A 274 6.49 15.97 1.60
CA PRO A 274 6.54 14.74 0.82
C PRO A 274 7.91 14.57 0.14
N ILE A 275 8.40 13.34 0.19
CA ILE A 275 9.66 12.92 -0.39
C ILE A 275 9.37 11.78 -1.37
N ILE A 276 9.86 11.92 -2.60
CA ILE A 276 9.90 10.86 -3.60
C ILE A 276 11.35 10.42 -3.76
N ALA A 277 11.60 9.13 -3.62
CA ALA A 277 12.90 8.52 -3.83
C ALA A 277 12.87 7.63 -5.06
N LEU A 278 13.92 7.69 -5.88
CA LEU A 278 14.09 6.85 -7.06
C LEU A 278 15.45 6.15 -7.01
N THR A 279 15.47 4.85 -7.29
CA THR A 279 16.71 4.06 -7.19
C THR A 279 17.48 4.01 -8.49
N LEU A 280 16.80 4.29 -9.61
CA LEU A 280 17.33 4.14 -10.97
C LEU A 280 18.00 2.76 -11.18
N ARG A 281 17.47 1.72 -10.52
CA ARG A 281 17.92 0.33 -10.68
C ARG A 281 17.94 -0.07 -12.15
N TYR A 282 16.91 0.33 -12.88
CA TYR A 282 16.88 0.29 -14.34
C TYR A 282 17.05 1.71 -14.88
N ASP A 283 18.22 1.98 -15.44
CA ASP A 283 18.52 3.26 -16.09
C ASP A 283 17.89 3.32 -17.48
N ARG A 284 16.57 3.50 -17.50
CA ARG A 284 15.74 3.60 -18.71
C ARG A 284 14.69 4.68 -18.51
N LEU A 285 14.40 5.45 -19.55
CA LEU A 285 13.37 6.50 -19.51
C LEU A 285 12.00 5.94 -19.15
N ASP A 286 11.60 4.82 -19.75
CA ASP A 286 10.27 4.22 -19.50
C ASP A 286 10.09 3.82 -18.03
N ASN A 287 11.13 3.26 -17.41
CA ASN A 287 11.13 2.89 -16.01
C ASN A 287 11.12 4.11 -15.10
N PHE A 288 12.00 5.09 -15.36
CA PHE A 288 12.05 6.34 -14.59
C PHE A 288 10.68 7.04 -14.55
N TRP A 289 10.05 7.23 -15.72
CA TRP A 289 8.79 7.92 -15.84
C TRP A 289 7.64 7.19 -15.16
N PHE A 290 7.56 5.87 -15.34
CA PHE A 290 6.53 5.07 -14.67
C PHE A 290 6.70 5.08 -13.15
N THR A 291 7.92 4.84 -12.65
CA THR A 291 8.19 4.86 -11.21
C THR A 291 7.91 6.25 -10.62
N LEU A 292 8.36 7.34 -11.25
CA LEU A 292 8.12 8.69 -10.76
C LEU A 292 6.61 8.98 -10.61
N LEU A 293 5.82 8.75 -11.66
CA LEU A 293 4.37 9.01 -11.59
C LEU A 293 3.64 8.09 -10.62
N HIS A 294 4.10 6.85 -10.48
CA HIS A 294 3.60 5.91 -9.48
C HIS A 294 3.82 6.45 -8.07
N GLU A 295 5.03 6.91 -7.74
CA GLU A 295 5.31 7.49 -6.43
C GLU A 295 4.55 8.82 -6.21
N VAL A 296 4.37 9.66 -7.23
CA VAL A 296 3.50 10.85 -7.14
C VAL A 296 2.03 10.48 -6.88
N ALA A 297 1.54 9.39 -7.47
CA ALA A 297 0.19 8.89 -7.17
C ALA A 297 0.07 8.44 -5.70
N HIS A 298 1.13 7.87 -5.12
CA HIS A 298 1.18 7.62 -3.68
C HIS A 298 1.20 8.91 -2.85
N VAL A 299 1.95 9.93 -3.28
CA VAL A 299 1.90 11.26 -2.63
C VAL A 299 0.47 11.79 -2.61
N TRP A 300 -0.24 11.66 -3.73
CA TRP A 300 -1.59 12.18 -3.88
C TRP A 300 -2.65 11.43 -3.04
N LYS A 301 -2.64 10.10 -3.10
CA LYS A 301 -3.75 9.28 -2.58
C LYS A 301 -3.46 8.59 -1.26
N HIS A 302 -2.19 8.45 -0.91
CA HIS A 302 -1.77 7.42 0.02
C HIS A 302 -0.85 7.93 1.14
N LEU A 303 -0.36 9.18 1.10
CA LEU A 303 0.53 9.72 2.14
C LEU A 303 -0.20 10.25 3.38
N ASP A 304 -1.42 10.73 3.24
CA ASP A 304 -2.22 11.31 4.35
C ASP A 304 -3.26 10.33 4.91
N GLY A 305 -3.13 9.03 4.60
CA GLY A 305 -4.14 8.03 4.93
C GLY A 305 -4.16 7.59 6.40
N ASP A 306 -5.01 8.24 7.19
CA ASP A 306 -5.63 7.71 8.43
C ASP A 306 -6.96 6.95 8.15
N GLU A 307 -7.31 6.69 6.89
CA GLU A 307 -8.59 6.06 6.55
C GLU A 307 -8.53 4.52 6.59
N GLU A 308 -8.71 3.97 7.80
CA GLU A 308 -9.43 2.71 7.98
C GLU A 308 -10.94 2.99 7.81
N ALA A 309 -11.48 2.77 6.60
CA ALA A 309 -12.86 2.29 6.35
C ALA A 309 -13.22 2.54 4.88
N PHE A 310 -13.52 1.48 4.12
CA PHE A 310 -14.81 1.30 3.43
C PHE A 310 -14.87 -0.14 2.86
N VAL A 311 -16.02 -0.74 3.10
CA VAL A 311 -16.42 -2.14 2.88
C VAL A 311 -16.54 -2.48 1.38
N ASP A 312 -16.52 -3.79 1.08
CA ASP A 312 -16.68 -4.48 -0.20
C ASP A 312 -15.45 -4.59 -1.12
N ASP A 313 -14.58 -5.56 -0.82
CA ASP A 313 -14.30 -6.70 -1.73
C ASP A 313 -13.29 -7.65 -1.05
N LEU A 314 -13.80 -8.77 -0.51
CA LEU A 314 -13.10 -9.72 0.39
C LEU A 314 -12.13 -10.65 -0.35
N ASN A 315 -11.12 -10.12 -1.06
CA ASN A 315 -10.02 -10.94 -1.61
C ASN A 315 -8.67 -10.23 -1.85
N VAL A 316 -8.56 -8.93 -1.55
CA VAL A 316 -7.36 -8.12 -1.89
C VAL A 316 -6.95 -7.29 -0.68
N SER A 317 -5.69 -7.38 -0.24
CA SER A 317 -5.21 -6.58 0.90
C SER A 317 -5.32 -5.08 0.58
N SER A 318 -5.49 -4.22 1.59
CA SER A 318 -5.58 -2.76 1.39
C SER A 318 -4.33 -2.21 0.69
N GLU A 319 -3.17 -2.84 0.90
CA GLU A 319 -1.92 -2.52 0.21
C GLU A 319 -2.02 -2.85 -1.29
N ASP A 320 -2.51 -4.03 -1.65
CA ASP A 320 -2.70 -4.41 -3.05
C ASP A 320 -3.67 -3.46 -3.78
N ARG A 321 -4.70 -2.95 -3.09
CA ARG A 321 -5.62 -1.94 -3.66
C ARG A 321 -4.91 -0.61 -3.92
N ARG A 322 -4.11 -0.13 -2.95
CA ARG A 322 -3.32 1.12 -3.10
C ARG A 322 -2.30 1.01 -4.24
N GLU A 323 -1.59 -0.11 -4.32
CA GLU A 323 -0.63 -0.37 -5.39
C GLU A 323 -1.33 -0.46 -6.76
N ALA A 324 -2.47 -1.14 -6.85
CA ALA A 324 -3.26 -1.19 -8.07
C ALA A 324 -3.79 0.20 -8.47
N GLU A 325 -4.23 1.01 -7.51
CA GLU A 325 -4.66 2.39 -7.75
C GLU A 325 -3.51 3.28 -8.25
N ALA A 326 -2.36 3.25 -7.59
CA ALA A 326 -1.19 4.03 -8.02
C ALA A 326 -0.73 3.65 -9.42
N ASN A 327 -0.67 2.33 -9.71
CA ASN A 327 -0.37 1.82 -11.04
C ASN A 327 -1.38 2.29 -12.11
N ARG A 328 -2.66 2.29 -11.78
CA ARG A 328 -3.73 2.77 -12.66
C ARG A 328 -3.58 4.27 -12.92
N LEU A 329 -3.40 5.08 -11.87
CA LEU A 329 -3.27 6.53 -11.98
C LEU A 329 -2.06 6.93 -12.83
N ALA A 330 -0.90 6.31 -12.59
CA ALA A 330 0.30 6.52 -13.39
C ALA A 330 0.07 6.13 -14.86
N GLY A 331 -0.53 4.97 -15.12
CA GLY A 331 -0.82 4.49 -16.48
C GLY A 331 -1.81 5.37 -17.25
N GLU A 332 -2.88 5.83 -16.61
CA GLU A 332 -3.90 6.72 -17.20
C GLU A 332 -3.37 8.13 -17.45
N ALA A 333 -2.43 8.61 -16.63
CA ALA A 333 -1.81 9.91 -16.82
C ALA A 333 -0.95 9.98 -18.09
N PHE A 334 -0.22 8.90 -18.41
CA PHE A 334 0.55 8.80 -19.65
C PHE A 334 -0.33 8.51 -20.87
N ILE A 335 -1.09 7.41 -20.83
CA ILE A 335 -1.83 6.90 -21.99
C ILE A 335 -3.21 6.46 -21.49
N PRO A 336 -4.25 7.29 -21.65
CA PRO A 336 -5.59 6.92 -21.23
C PRO A 336 -6.03 5.59 -21.82
N ARG A 337 -6.64 4.70 -21.02
CA ARG A 337 -6.93 3.31 -21.44
C ARG A 337 -7.76 3.21 -22.72
N LEU A 338 -8.70 4.15 -22.92
CA LEU A 338 -9.51 4.19 -24.14
C LEU A 338 -8.70 4.54 -25.39
N ILE A 339 -7.74 5.45 -25.28
CA ILE A 339 -6.80 5.79 -26.36
C ILE A 339 -5.88 4.60 -26.61
N TRP A 340 -5.32 4.00 -25.54
CA TRP A 340 -4.41 2.86 -25.65
C TRP A 340 -5.02 1.72 -26.45
N ARG A 341 -6.21 1.23 -26.07
CA ARG A 341 -6.86 0.07 -26.69
C ARG A 341 -7.27 0.28 -28.15
N ARG A 342 -7.39 1.53 -28.59
CA ARG A 342 -7.75 1.90 -29.97
C ARG A 342 -6.55 2.32 -30.81
N SER A 343 -5.39 2.51 -30.19
CA SER A 343 -4.19 2.98 -30.89
C SER A 343 -3.59 1.90 -31.77
N ASP A 344 -3.01 2.30 -32.90
CA ASP A 344 -2.22 1.41 -33.75
C ASP A 344 -1.01 0.85 -33.00
N ALA A 345 -0.47 1.60 -32.04
CA ALA A 345 0.62 1.12 -31.17
C ALA A 345 0.23 -0.11 -30.34
N TYR A 346 -1.06 -0.30 -30.05
CA TYR A 346 -1.58 -1.49 -29.38
C TYR A 346 -2.03 -2.57 -30.39
N ILE A 347 -2.70 -2.17 -31.49
CA ILE A 347 -3.32 -3.10 -32.46
C ILE A 347 -2.27 -3.72 -33.40
N SER A 348 -1.34 -2.91 -33.92
CA SER A 348 -0.28 -3.33 -34.85
C SER A 348 1.04 -2.62 -34.48
N PRO A 349 1.72 -3.10 -33.43
CA PRO A 349 2.84 -2.36 -32.86
C PRO A 349 4.04 -2.27 -33.82
N SER A 350 4.48 -1.04 -34.08
CA SER A 350 5.67 -0.69 -34.86
C SER A 350 6.35 0.56 -34.27
N LYS A 351 7.59 0.84 -34.66
CA LYS A 351 8.27 2.08 -34.24
C LYS A 351 7.49 3.33 -34.68
N GLU A 352 6.90 3.28 -35.87
CA GLU A 352 6.10 4.37 -36.41
C GLU A 352 4.82 4.59 -35.59
N SER A 353 4.05 3.53 -35.33
CA SER A 353 2.82 3.63 -34.53
C SER A 353 3.10 4.09 -33.10
N ILE A 354 4.21 3.63 -32.50
CA ILE A 354 4.69 4.08 -31.18
C ILE A 354 4.99 5.58 -31.19
N ASN A 355 5.78 6.05 -32.16
CA ASN A 355 6.13 7.47 -32.28
C ASN A 355 4.91 8.36 -32.57
N ASN A 356 3.95 7.86 -33.36
CA ASN A 356 2.72 8.59 -33.67
C ASN A 356 1.85 8.78 -32.43
N LEU A 357 1.63 7.71 -31.64
CA LEU A 357 0.89 7.80 -30.39
C LEU A 357 1.61 8.70 -29.36
N ALA A 358 2.92 8.57 -29.24
CA ALA A 358 3.74 9.41 -28.37
C ALA A 358 3.58 10.90 -28.71
N ARG A 359 3.58 11.24 -30.01
CA ARG A 359 3.37 12.60 -30.52
C ARG A 359 1.98 13.14 -30.24
N GLU A 360 0.95 12.31 -30.45
CA GLU A 360 -0.43 12.68 -30.13
C GLU A 360 -0.61 13.03 -28.65
N LEU A 361 -0.01 12.22 -27.77
CA LEU A 361 -0.13 12.38 -26.32
C LEU A 361 0.88 13.36 -25.71
N LYS A 362 1.86 13.82 -26.50
CA LYS A 362 3.00 14.65 -26.07
C LYS A 362 3.78 14.00 -24.93
N ILE A 363 4.18 12.74 -25.12
CA ILE A 363 5.01 11.98 -24.16
C ILE A 363 6.21 11.33 -24.87
N HIS A 364 7.23 10.91 -24.12
CA HIS A 364 8.36 10.20 -24.71
C HIS A 364 7.96 8.86 -25.34
N PRO A 365 8.44 8.49 -26.54
CA PRO A 365 8.19 7.17 -27.15
C PRO A 365 8.56 5.98 -26.29
N ALA A 366 9.58 6.13 -25.42
CA ALA A 366 10.00 5.11 -24.47
C ALA A 366 8.84 4.64 -23.56
N ILE A 367 7.97 5.55 -23.13
CA ILE A 367 6.84 5.23 -22.24
C ILE A 367 5.84 4.30 -22.94
N VAL A 368 5.54 4.59 -24.21
CA VAL A 368 4.65 3.76 -25.04
C VAL A 368 5.28 2.38 -25.27
N ALA A 369 6.56 2.33 -25.64
CA ALA A 369 7.30 1.07 -25.83
C ALA A 369 7.38 0.24 -24.54
N GLY A 370 7.64 0.89 -23.40
CA GLY A 370 7.68 0.27 -22.08
C GLY A 370 6.33 -0.33 -21.66
N ARG A 371 5.23 0.41 -21.88
CA ARG A 371 3.88 -0.10 -21.64
C ARG A 371 3.56 -1.31 -22.50
N LEU A 372 3.92 -1.28 -23.79
CA LEU A 372 3.70 -2.42 -24.68
C LEU A 372 4.44 -3.68 -24.20
N ARG A 373 5.70 -3.55 -23.79
CA ARG A 373 6.48 -4.67 -23.21
C ARG A 373 5.81 -5.24 -21.97
N LYS A 374 5.31 -4.38 -21.08
CA LYS A 374 4.59 -4.78 -19.86
C LYS A 374 3.29 -5.52 -20.18
N ASP A 375 2.46 -4.97 -21.06
CA ASP A 375 1.16 -5.54 -21.42
C ASP A 375 1.29 -6.87 -22.19
N THR A 376 2.34 -7.03 -23.00
CA THR A 376 2.59 -8.26 -23.79
C THR A 376 3.44 -9.29 -23.06
N GLY A 377 4.11 -8.92 -21.97
CA GLY A 377 5.12 -9.75 -21.30
C GLY A 377 6.40 -9.98 -22.12
N ASN A 378 6.54 -9.36 -23.30
CA ASN A 378 7.70 -9.52 -24.17
C ASN A 378 8.69 -8.37 -23.95
N PHE A 379 9.73 -8.62 -23.16
CA PHE A 379 10.75 -7.62 -22.82
C PHE A 379 11.91 -7.55 -23.82
N SER A 380 11.84 -8.24 -24.96
CA SER A 380 12.88 -8.17 -26.01
C SER A 380 12.59 -7.11 -27.08
N VAL A 381 11.32 -6.80 -27.31
CA VAL A 381 10.89 -5.88 -28.38
C VAL A 381 11.14 -4.41 -28.03
N PHE A 382 11.43 -3.63 -29.06
CA PHE A 382 11.64 -2.17 -29.01
C PHE A 382 12.65 -1.72 -27.93
N SER A 383 13.64 -2.57 -27.63
CA SER A 383 14.62 -2.30 -26.57
C SER A 383 15.46 -1.05 -26.85
N ASP A 384 15.66 -0.73 -28.12
CA ASP A 384 16.34 0.48 -28.59
C ASP A 384 15.54 1.77 -28.36
N MET A 385 14.23 1.67 -28.07
CA MET A 385 13.36 2.83 -27.85
C MET A 385 13.20 3.22 -26.38
N LEU A 386 13.82 2.48 -25.44
CA LEU A 386 13.59 2.67 -24.00
C LEU A 386 14.39 3.81 -23.36
N GLY A 387 15.32 4.42 -24.11
CA GLY A 387 16.25 5.42 -23.58
C GLY A 387 17.16 4.87 -22.50
N SER A 388 17.86 3.77 -22.80
CA SER A 388 18.73 3.09 -21.83
C SER A 388 20.02 3.87 -21.62
N GLY A 389 20.42 4.09 -20.36
CA GLY A 389 21.64 4.82 -20.01
C GLY A 389 21.48 6.35 -20.00
N GLU A 390 20.27 6.87 -20.23
CA GLU A 390 20.06 8.32 -20.41
C GLU A 390 19.77 9.04 -19.10
N VAL A 391 19.09 8.40 -18.15
CA VAL A 391 18.57 9.09 -16.95
C VAL A 391 19.71 9.41 -15.98
N LYS A 392 20.57 8.44 -15.66
CA LYS A 392 21.68 8.68 -14.72
C LYS A 392 22.65 9.76 -15.22
N ASN A 393 22.86 9.84 -16.53
CA ASN A 393 23.71 10.87 -17.13
C ASN A 393 23.18 12.29 -16.92
N MET A 394 21.88 12.46 -16.64
CA MET A 394 21.29 13.76 -16.33
C MET A 394 21.48 14.18 -14.86
N PHE A 395 21.75 13.22 -13.96
CA PHE A 395 21.81 13.42 -12.51
C PHE A 395 23.17 13.02 -11.92
N VAL A 396 24.25 13.18 -12.70
CA VAL A 396 25.60 12.74 -12.30
C VAL A 396 26.01 13.38 -10.97
N SER A 397 25.80 14.69 -10.80
CA SER A 397 26.09 15.41 -9.55
C SER A 397 25.36 14.82 -8.34
N GLU A 398 24.09 14.50 -8.48
CA GLU A 398 23.21 14.01 -7.41
C GLU A 398 23.48 12.54 -7.05
N LEU A 399 24.10 11.80 -7.99
CA LEU A 399 24.50 10.41 -7.84
C LEU A 399 25.95 10.27 -7.35
N GLU A 400 26.83 11.23 -7.62
CA GLU A 400 28.24 11.25 -7.21
C GLU A 400 28.47 11.71 -5.75
N ASP A 401 27.49 12.38 -5.11
CA ASP A 401 27.46 12.67 -3.66
C ASP A 401 27.34 11.39 -2.77
N ALA A 402 27.72 10.23 -3.32
CA ALA A 402 27.76 8.91 -2.69
C ALA A 402 29.17 8.27 -2.66
N VAL A 403 30.23 9.05 -2.94
CA VAL A 403 31.64 8.58 -2.88
C VAL A 403 32.35 9.04 -1.62
#